data_AF-A0A3B8TZ45-F1
#
_entry.id   AF-A0A3B8TZ45-F1
#
_cell.length_a   1.000
_cell.length_b   1.000
_cell.length_c   1.000
_cell.angle_alpha   90.00
_cell.angle_beta   90.00
_cell.angle_gamma   90.00
#
_symmetry.space_group_name_H-M   'P 1'
#
loop_
_entity.id
_entity.type
_entity.pdbx_description
1 polymer ?
#
loop_
_entity_poly.entity_id
_entity_poly.type
_entity_poly.pdbx_seq_one_letter_code
_entity_poly.pdbx_strand_id
1 'polypeptide(L)'
;MNKPVLWIIIPCYNEQEVLPVTAPMFLDKLQHLIGSGRVEETSRILFVNDGSRDKTWEIIVDLAAGDPHFIGISQSRNRGHQNALVAGMMEAKDKCDITITIDCDGQDDLNAMDDMVDAYLDGCEIVYGVRSDRETDTWFKRTTAQGYYRILESL
;
A
#
# COMPACT_ATOMS: atom_id res chain seq x y z
N MET A 1 11.05 -18.18 -17.66
CA MET A 1 11.02 -16.71 -17.62
C MET A 1 11.62 -16.31 -16.29
N ASN A 2 12.41 -15.23 -16.22
CA ASN A 2 12.85 -14.72 -14.92
C ASN A 2 11.63 -14.21 -14.16
N LYS A 3 11.62 -14.37 -12.83
CA LYS A 3 10.52 -13.87 -12.01
C LYS A 3 10.60 -12.33 -12.04
N PRO A 4 9.47 -11.61 -12.06
CA PRO A 4 9.48 -10.17 -12.01
C PRO A 4 9.90 -9.66 -10.63
N VAL A 5 10.52 -8.48 -10.60
CA VAL A 5 10.71 -7.69 -9.40
C VAL A 5 9.44 -6.86 -9.16
N LEU A 6 8.75 -7.11 -8.04
CA LEU A 6 7.52 -6.42 -7.64
C LEU A 6 7.81 -5.32 -6.62
N TRP A 7 7.27 -4.12 -6.85
CA TRP A 7 7.22 -3.07 -5.83
C TRP A 7 5.78 -2.76 -5.43
N ILE A 8 5.43 -2.97 -4.16
CA ILE A 8 4.13 -2.59 -3.59
C ILE A 8 4.25 -1.14 -3.09
N ILE A 9 3.45 -0.22 -3.61
CA ILE A 9 3.51 1.21 -3.31
C ILE A 9 2.34 1.59 -2.42
N ILE A 10 2.67 2.15 -1.24
CA ILE A 10 1.71 2.45 -0.19
C ILE A 10 1.87 3.92 0.21
N PRO A 11 0.96 4.82 -0.19
CA PRO A 11 0.96 6.20 0.28
C PRO A 11 0.48 6.27 1.73
N CYS A 12 1.17 7.05 2.56
CA CYS A 12 0.88 7.19 3.98
C CYS A 12 0.73 8.66 4.37
N TYR A 13 -0.31 9.01 5.13
CA TYR A 13 -0.46 10.32 5.76
C TYR A 13 -1.13 10.20 7.13
N ASN A 14 -0.37 10.43 8.19
CA ASN A 14 -0.79 10.29 9.58
C ASN A 14 -1.33 8.89 9.94
N GLU A 15 -0.54 7.86 9.63
CA GLU A 15 -0.85 6.44 9.80
C GLU A 15 -0.16 5.82 11.03
N GLN A 16 0.26 6.61 12.03
CA GLN A 16 1.06 6.09 13.15
C GLN A 16 0.42 4.93 13.94
N GLU A 17 -0.92 4.85 13.94
CA GLU A 17 -1.67 3.81 14.64
C GLU A 17 -1.92 2.58 13.76
N VAL A 18 -1.98 2.78 12.44
CA VAL A 18 -2.36 1.77 11.45
C VAL A 18 -1.13 1.03 10.91
N LEU A 19 -0.10 1.79 10.56
CA LEU A 19 1.09 1.27 9.89
C LEU A 19 1.80 0.13 10.66
N PRO A 20 1.94 0.17 12.00
CA PRO A 20 2.52 -0.96 12.75
C PRO A 20 1.72 -2.26 12.66
N VAL A 21 0.42 -2.18 12.34
CA VAL A 21 -0.48 -3.33 12.21
C VAL A 21 -0.49 -3.85 10.77
N THR A 22 -0.49 -2.95 9.78
CA THR A 22 -0.63 -3.33 8.36
C THR A 22 0.70 -3.65 7.68
N ALA A 23 1.82 -3.04 8.10
CA ALA A 23 3.14 -3.34 7.55
C ALA A 23 3.52 -4.83 7.62
N PRO A 24 3.31 -5.55 8.74
CA PRO A 24 3.53 -6.99 8.80
C PRO A 24 2.67 -7.78 7.79
N MET A 25 1.41 -7.37 7.57
CA MET A 25 0.52 -8.04 6.62
C MET A 25 1.03 -7.92 5.18
N PHE A 26 1.52 -6.72 4.80
CA PHE A 26 2.14 -6.52 3.49
C PHE A 26 3.43 -7.34 3.34
N LEU A 27 4.23 -7.43 4.40
CA LEU A 27 5.46 -8.24 4.40
C LEU A 27 5.16 -9.73 4.24
N ASP A 28 4.23 -10.26 5.03
CA ASP A 28 3.80 -11.66 4.94
C ASP A 28 3.30 -11.97 3.53
N LYS A 29 2.54 -11.05 2.92
CA LYS A 29 2.07 -11.21 1.54
C LYS A 29 3.22 -11.21 0.53
N LEU A 30 4.16 -10.27 0.65
CA LEU A 30 5.32 -10.21 -0.24
C LEU A 30 6.18 -11.48 -0.11
N GLN A 31 6.45 -11.92 1.12
CA GLN A 31 7.20 -13.15 1.40
C GLN A 31 6.48 -14.39 0.84
N HIS A 32 5.14 -14.43 0.89
CA HIS A 32 4.38 -15.48 0.24
C HIS A 32 4.57 -15.50 -1.28
N LEU A 33 4.50 -14.33 -1.94
CA LEU A 33 4.74 -14.22 -3.39
C LEU A 33 6.18 -14.64 -3.76
N ILE A 34 7.16 -14.30 -2.93
CA ILE A 34 8.56 -14.70 -3.09
C ILE A 34 8.69 -16.22 -2.92
N GLY A 35 8.18 -16.77 -1.82
CA GLY A 35 8.29 -18.19 -1.47
C GLY A 35 7.53 -19.12 -2.42
N SER A 36 6.44 -18.64 -3.02
CA SER A 36 5.71 -19.35 -4.09
C SER A 36 6.42 -19.26 -5.45
N GLY A 37 7.50 -18.48 -5.57
CA GLY A 37 8.26 -18.32 -6.81
C GLY A 37 7.58 -17.42 -7.85
N ARG A 38 6.60 -16.61 -7.45
CA ARG A 38 5.91 -15.66 -8.33
C ARG A 38 6.71 -14.39 -8.61
N VAL A 39 7.52 -13.94 -7.64
CA VAL A 39 8.35 -12.72 -7.75
C VAL A 39 9.77 -12.97 -7.24
N GLU A 40 10.70 -12.04 -7.51
CA GLU A 40 12.09 -12.11 -7.04
C GLU A 40 12.26 -11.63 -5.59
N GLU A 41 13.33 -12.10 -4.92
CA GLU A 41 13.74 -11.68 -3.56
C GLU A 41 14.07 -10.18 -3.48
N THR A 42 14.42 -9.56 -4.61
CA THR A 42 14.69 -8.12 -4.70
C THR A 42 13.42 -7.27 -4.76
N SER A 43 12.23 -7.87 -4.64
CA SER A 43 10.95 -7.18 -4.55
C SER A 43 10.83 -6.40 -3.24
N ARG A 44 10.08 -5.29 -3.23
CA ARG A 44 10.05 -4.32 -2.12
C ARG A 44 8.65 -3.82 -1.80
N ILE A 45 8.49 -3.30 -0.59
CA ILE A 45 7.34 -2.51 -0.13
C ILE A 45 7.84 -1.08 0.07
N LEU A 46 7.30 -0.16 -0.73
CA LEU A 46 7.63 1.26 -0.70
C LEU A 46 6.53 2.05 0.00
N PHE A 47 6.84 2.55 1.19
CA PHE A 47 6.00 3.53 1.87
C PHE A 47 6.34 4.94 1.39
N VAL A 48 5.32 5.70 1.00
CA VAL A 48 5.46 7.10 0.58
C VAL A 48 4.82 8.00 1.62
N ASN A 49 5.63 8.59 2.50
CA ASN A 49 5.14 9.55 3.48
C ASN A 49 4.77 10.88 2.81
N ASP A 50 3.48 11.21 2.80
CA ASP A 50 2.93 12.47 2.27
C ASP A 50 3.03 13.62 3.29
N GLY A 51 4.23 13.82 3.84
CA GLY A 51 4.50 14.88 4.82
C GLY A 51 3.61 14.82 6.07
N SER A 52 3.51 13.64 6.68
CA SER A 52 2.80 13.41 7.95
C SER A 52 3.30 14.33 9.07
N ARG A 53 2.43 14.61 10.03
CA ARG A 53 2.71 15.45 11.21
C ARG A 53 2.85 14.65 12.50
N ASP A 54 2.66 13.36 12.41
CA ASP A 54 2.74 12.39 13.49
C ASP A 54 3.97 11.50 13.30
N LYS A 55 4.01 10.35 14.00
CA LYS A 55 5.18 9.46 13.97
C LYS A 55 5.29 8.56 12.73
N THR A 56 4.44 8.73 11.73
CA THR A 56 4.41 7.86 10.54
C THR A 56 5.77 7.72 9.88
N TRP A 57 6.50 8.82 9.69
CA TRP A 57 7.82 8.77 9.06
C TRP A 57 8.86 8.01 9.89
N GLU A 58 8.85 8.22 11.20
CA GLU A 58 9.75 7.53 12.12
C GLU A 58 9.49 6.02 12.09
N ILE A 59 8.22 5.61 12.07
CA ILE A 59 7.83 4.21 11.93
C ILE A 59 8.31 3.62 10.60
N ILE A 60 8.19 4.35 9.49
CA ILE A 60 8.70 3.90 8.17
C ILE A 60 10.22 3.71 8.21
N VAL A 61 10.95 4.61 8.85
CA VAL A 61 12.41 4.51 9.01
C VAL A 61 12.78 3.29 9.85
N ASP A 62 12.08 3.05 10.95
CA ASP A 62 12.31 1.89 11.82
C ASP A 62 12.00 0.57 11.09
N LEU A 63 10.91 0.51 10.30
CA LEU A 63 10.57 -0.64 9.46
C LEU A 63 11.67 -0.92 8.43
N ALA A 64 12.14 0.09 7.70
CA ALA A 64 13.21 -0.04 6.70
C ALA A 64 14.57 -0.44 7.31
N ALA A 65 14.81 -0.07 8.58
CA ALA A 65 15.98 -0.53 9.31
C ALA A 65 15.85 -1.98 9.80
N GLY A 66 14.63 -2.44 10.06
CA GLY A 66 14.32 -3.77 10.59
C GLY A 66 14.27 -4.88 9.55
N ASP A 67 13.79 -4.60 8.33
CA ASP A 67 13.68 -5.59 7.24
C ASP A 67 14.03 -4.95 5.88
N PRO A 68 14.91 -5.58 5.07
CA PRO A 68 15.36 -5.04 3.79
C PRO A 68 14.28 -4.97 2.71
N HIS A 69 13.12 -5.62 2.91
CA HIS A 69 11.98 -5.51 2.00
C HIS A 69 11.28 -4.16 2.13
N PHE A 70 11.37 -3.50 3.28
CA PHE A 70 10.80 -2.18 3.49
C PHE A 70 11.74 -1.08 3.01
N ILE A 71 11.19 -0.14 2.26
CA ILE A 71 11.84 1.11 1.89
C ILE A 71 10.86 2.27 2.05
N GLY A 72 11.39 3.47 2.22
CA GLY A 72 10.58 4.66 2.48
C GLY A 72 11.12 5.88 1.75
N ILE A 73 10.21 6.69 1.20
CA ILE A 73 10.49 8.06 0.77
C ILE A 73 9.57 9.02 1.49
N SER A 74 10.04 10.24 1.74
CA SER A 74 9.26 11.28 2.40
C SER A 74 9.17 12.52 1.53
N GLN A 75 7.95 12.99 1.31
CA GLN A 75 7.72 14.31 0.74
C GLN A 75 7.99 15.40 1.79
N SER A 76 8.44 16.57 1.34
CA SER A 76 8.77 17.69 2.24
C SER A 76 7.57 18.32 2.94
N ARG A 77 6.37 18.05 2.44
CA ARG A 77 5.07 18.49 2.96
C ARG A 77 3.97 17.68 2.29
N ASN A 78 2.79 17.67 2.88
CA ASN A 78 1.60 17.08 2.27
C ASN A 78 1.31 17.71 0.89
N ARG A 79 1.20 16.85 -0.12
CA ARG A 79 0.80 17.17 -1.50
C ARG A 79 -0.47 16.43 -1.92
N GLY A 80 -1.01 15.58 -1.06
CA GLY A 80 -2.21 14.81 -1.31
C GLY A 80 -1.90 13.41 -1.83
N HIS A 81 -2.81 12.49 -1.53
CA HIS A 81 -2.69 11.05 -1.78
C HIS A 81 -2.23 10.69 -3.21
N GLN A 82 -2.84 11.27 -4.25
CA GLN A 82 -2.49 10.96 -5.63
C GLN A 82 -1.04 11.37 -5.99
N ASN A 83 -0.55 12.46 -5.40
CA ASN A 83 0.84 12.90 -5.62
C ASN A 83 1.83 12.00 -4.87
N ALA A 84 1.46 11.47 -3.70
CA ALA A 84 2.26 10.47 -3.01
C ALA A 84 2.33 9.17 -3.84
N LEU A 85 1.20 8.72 -4.38
CA LEU A 85 1.15 7.52 -5.22
C LEU A 85 2.02 7.65 -6.48
N VAL A 86 1.89 8.76 -7.21
CA VAL A 86 2.71 9.05 -8.38
C VAL A 86 4.19 9.15 -8.01
N ALA A 87 4.54 9.77 -6.88
CA ALA A 87 5.93 9.83 -6.43
C ALA A 87 6.51 8.43 -6.18
N GLY A 88 5.73 7.53 -5.57
CA GLY A 88 6.14 6.13 -5.38
C GLY A 88 6.33 5.39 -6.70
N MET A 89 5.40 5.56 -7.65
CA MET A 89 5.53 4.93 -8.97
C MET A 89 6.73 5.45 -9.76
N MET A 90 7.00 6.76 -9.68
CA MET A 90 8.17 7.36 -10.31
C MET A 90 9.48 6.88 -9.67
N GLU A 91 9.50 6.65 -8.36
CA GLU A 91 10.65 6.10 -7.65
C GLU A 91 10.92 4.64 -8.06
N ALA A 92 9.85 3.86 -8.28
CA ALA A 92 9.91 2.44 -8.62
C ALA A 92 10.24 2.17 -10.10
N LYS A 93 9.86 3.08 -11.00
CA LYS A 93 9.83 2.90 -12.47
C LYS A 93 11.01 2.14 -13.08
N ASP A 94 12.24 2.47 -12.69
CA ASP A 94 13.45 1.89 -13.29
C ASP A 94 14.12 0.81 -12.39
N LYS A 95 13.41 0.37 -11.34
CA LYS A 95 13.91 -0.55 -10.29
C LYS A 95 13.08 -1.84 -10.16
N CYS A 96 11.94 -1.91 -10.82
CA CYS A 96 11.02 -3.04 -10.77
C CYS A 96 10.43 -3.32 -12.16
N ASP A 97 9.92 -4.53 -12.34
CA ASP A 97 9.20 -4.93 -13.55
C ASP A 97 7.69 -4.64 -13.42
N ILE A 98 7.17 -4.70 -12.19
CA ILE A 98 5.76 -4.48 -11.87
C ILE A 98 5.58 -3.68 -10.59
N THR A 99 4.49 -2.92 -10.55
CA THR A 99 4.03 -2.22 -9.34
C THR A 99 2.59 -2.60 -9.01
N ILE A 100 2.30 -2.69 -7.71
CA ILE A 100 0.92 -2.76 -7.19
C ILE A 100 0.76 -1.58 -6.24
N THR A 101 -0.32 -0.83 -6.40
CA THR A 101 -0.66 0.29 -5.52
C THR A 101 -1.79 -0.11 -4.59
N ILE A 102 -1.66 0.17 -3.29
CA ILE A 102 -2.66 -0.20 -2.28
C ILE A 102 -2.67 0.82 -1.13
N ASP A 103 -3.82 1.02 -0.49
CA ASP A 103 -3.97 1.89 0.66
C ASP A 103 -3.34 1.29 1.93
N CYS A 104 -2.91 2.16 2.85
CA CYS A 104 -2.22 1.77 4.09
C CYS A 104 -3.15 1.13 5.14
N ASP A 105 -4.47 1.21 4.96
CA ASP A 105 -5.48 0.88 5.97
C ASP A 105 -5.77 -0.62 6.14
N GLY A 106 -5.23 -1.46 5.26
CA GLY A 106 -5.41 -2.92 5.30
C GLY A 106 -6.82 -3.38 4.99
N GLN A 107 -7.68 -2.54 4.40
CA GLN A 107 -9.06 -2.90 4.04
C GLN A 107 -9.16 -3.69 2.74
N ASP A 108 -8.18 -3.55 1.85
CA ASP A 108 -8.17 -4.27 0.59
C ASP A 108 -7.74 -5.73 0.78
N ASP A 109 -8.30 -6.62 -0.03
CA ASP A 109 -7.95 -8.04 0.00
C ASP A 109 -6.56 -8.27 -0.59
N LEU A 110 -5.59 -8.55 0.28
CA LEU A 110 -4.22 -8.85 -0.13
C LEU A 110 -4.16 -10.10 -1.03
N ASN A 111 -5.14 -11.01 -0.97
CA ASN A 111 -5.17 -12.17 -1.86
C ASN A 111 -5.34 -11.77 -3.33
N ALA A 112 -5.99 -10.64 -3.60
CA ALA A 112 -6.12 -10.11 -4.97
C ALA A 112 -4.76 -9.84 -5.63
N MET A 113 -3.69 -9.61 -4.84
CA MET A 113 -2.34 -9.45 -5.40
C MET A 113 -1.81 -10.74 -6.06
N ASP A 114 -2.27 -11.93 -5.65
CA ASP A 114 -1.88 -13.18 -6.33
C ASP A 114 -2.40 -13.17 -7.76
N ASP A 115 -3.70 -12.91 -7.91
CA ASP A 115 -4.36 -12.84 -9.22
C ASP A 115 -3.78 -11.72 -10.09
N MET A 116 -3.39 -10.59 -9.49
CA MET A 116 -2.74 -9.49 -10.20
C MET A 116 -1.37 -9.90 -10.75
N VAL A 117 -0.56 -10.60 -9.96
CA VAL A 117 0.75 -11.07 -10.40
C VAL A 117 0.59 -12.17 -11.45
N ASP A 118 -0.33 -13.11 -11.25
CA ASP A 118 -0.59 -14.19 -12.21
C ASP A 118 -1.07 -13.61 -13.56
N ALA A 119 -1.96 -12.60 -13.56
CA ALA A 119 -2.40 -11.91 -14.78
C ALA A 119 -1.26 -11.18 -15.49
N TYR A 120 -0.31 -10.58 -14.75
CA TYR A 120 0.89 -10.00 -15.36
C TYR A 120 1.79 -11.07 -15.99
N LEU A 121 1.98 -12.21 -15.32
CA LEU A 121 2.77 -13.33 -15.85
C LEU A 121 2.14 -13.92 -17.13
N ASP A 122 0.83 -13.84 -17.27
CA ASP A 122 0.08 -14.19 -18.48
C ASP A 122 0.19 -13.12 -19.60
N GLY A 123 0.87 -12.01 -19.36
CA GLY A 123 1.17 -10.96 -20.34
C GLY A 123 0.30 -9.72 -20.26
N CYS A 124 -0.49 -9.54 -19.20
CA CYS A 124 -1.26 -8.30 -18.99
C CYS A 124 -0.35 -7.15 -18.54
N GLU A 125 -0.44 -6.00 -19.21
CA GLU A 125 0.35 -4.80 -18.83
C GLU A 125 -0.33 -3.97 -17.73
N ILE A 126 -1.66 -4.03 -17.63
CA ILE A 126 -2.47 -3.29 -16.65
C ILE A 126 -3.52 -4.22 -16.07
N VAL A 127 -3.55 -4.35 -14.74
CA VAL A 127 -4.51 -5.17 -14.01
C VAL A 127 -5.24 -4.30 -13.00
N TYR A 128 -6.58 -4.42 -12.96
CA TYR A 128 -7.43 -3.67 -12.04
C TYR A 128 -8.01 -4.59 -10.99
N GLY A 129 -7.89 -4.20 -9.72
CA GLY A 129 -8.67 -4.79 -8.64
C GLY A 129 -10.09 -4.26 -8.71
N VAL A 130 -11.05 -5.11 -9.07
CA VAL A 130 -12.48 -4.74 -9.12
C VAL A 130 -13.18 -5.38 -7.93
N ARG A 131 -13.83 -4.56 -7.10
CA ARG A 131 -14.68 -5.07 -6.02
C ARG A 131 -15.89 -5.77 -6.63
N SER A 132 -16.02 -7.06 -6.38
CA SER A 132 -17.05 -7.93 -6.97
C SER A 132 -18.45 -7.67 -6.43
N ASP A 133 -18.59 -7.08 -5.23
CA ASP A 133 -19.89 -6.85 -4.61
C ASP A 133 -19.99 -5.51 -3.87
N ARG A 134 -21.06 -4.76 -4.14
CA ARG A 134 -21.44 -3.53 -3.42
C ARG A 134 -22.54 -3.77 -2.39
N GLU A 135 -23.00 -5.00 -2.20
CA GLU A 135 -24.10 -5.32 -1.28
C GLU A 135 -23.71 -5.26 0.22
N THR A 136 -22.42 -5.26 0.55
CA THR A 136 -21.96 -5.07 1.94
C THR A 136 -21.83 -3.61 2.37
N ASP A 137 -22.06 -2.64 1.48
CA ASP A 137 -21.98 -1.20 1.79
C ASP A 137 -23.28 -0.59 2.36
N THR A 138 -24.31 -1.41 2.60
CA THR A 138 -25.70 -0.93 2.50
C THR A 138 -26.26 -0.17 3.71
N TRP A 139 -25.56 -0.03 4.85
CA TRP A 139 -26.12 0.79 5.95
C TRP A 139 -25.12 1.49 6.88
N PHE A 140 -23.93 0.93 7.10
CA PHE A 140 -22.99 1.44 8.11
C PHE A 140 -22.26 2.72 7.66
N LYS A 141 -21.95 2.85 6.36
CA LYS A 141 -21.20 3.99 5.81
C LYS A 141 -21.97 5.31 5.77
N ARG A 142 -23.30 5.29 5.91
CA ARG A 142 -24.11 6.54 5.99
C ARG A 142 -24.19 7.13 7.40
N THR A 143 -24.04 6.32 8.44
CA THR A 143 -24.27 6.74 9.83
C THR A 143 -23.00 7.13 10.59
N THR A 144 -21.84 6.54 10.29
CA THR A 144 -20.58 6.89 10.98
C THR A 144 -20.00 8.24 10.54
N ALA A 145 -20.10 8.60 9.25
CA ALA A 145 -19.67 9.92 8.78
C ALA A 145 -20.48 11.08 9.41
N GLN A 146 -21.78 10.87 9.64
CA GLN A 146 -22.65 11.88 10.26
C GLN A 146 -22.48 12.00 11.79
N GLY A 147 -21.86 11.00 12.44
CA GLY A 147 -21.53 11.05 13.87
C GLY A 147 -20.25 11.84 14.13
N TYR A 148 -19.24 11.64 13.29
CA TYR A 148 -17.95 12.34 13.38
C TYR A 148 -18.11 13.87 13.24
N TYR A 149 -18.87 14.35 12.25
CA TYR A 149 -19.09 15.80 12.07
C TYR A 149 -19.98 16.45 13.13
N ARG A 150 -20.98 15.72 13.67
CA ARG A 150 -21.85 16.27 14.74
C ARG A 150 -21.12 16.46 16.06
N ILE A 151 -20.15 15.62 16.37
CA ILE A 151 -19.30 15.79 17.57
C ILE A 151 -18.36 16.98 17.38
N LEU A 152 -17.83 17.16 16.16
CA LEU A 152 -16.96 18.28 15.79
C LEU A 152 -17.67 19.65 15.79
N GLU A 153 -18.98 19.70 15.55
CA GLU A 153 -19.80 20.91 15.64
C GLU A 153 -20.26 21.25 17.08
N SER A 154 -20.12 20.31 18.02
CA SER A 154 -20.53 20.49 19.42
C SER A 154 -19.36 20.79 20.38
N LEU A 155 -18.16 20.96 19.83
CA LEU A 155 -16.96 21.48 20.48
C LEU A 155 -16.63 22.87 19.91
#